data_AF-A0AAV5XBF5-F1
#
_entry.id   AF-A0AAV5XBF5-F1
#
_cell.length_a   1.000
_cell.length_b   1.000
_cell.length_c   1.000
_cell.angle_alpha   90.00
_cell.angle_beta   90.00
_cell.angle_gamma   90.00
#
_symmetry.space_group_name_H-M   'P 1'
#
loop_
_entity.id
_entity.type
_entity.pdbx_description
1 polymer ?
#
loop_
_entity_poly.entity_id
_entity_poly.type
_entity_poly.pdbx_seq_one_letter_code
_entity_poly.pdbx_strand_id
1 'polypeptide(L)'
;MSGRGVALLLGLAALAAVVQLAPVAAEEPAKLVAPYLRARDDRSHGHVAGHAVGDPRRPSAAPVPYEGVSVMLLPRSPGFEAELEAIKAHFRDSLRHYMDATSDVSEARATYERALLGAGGGELIRGEVSDARGLIRFADIPAGEWLLLAWRSQDHPGKAAKVRKEDATAFREVPVSVGHSVVTYWLVPLAVQPGETTEVELNDRNVWLTGVREDLRVIEGTPKTSGSKKRR
;
A
#
# COMPACT_ATOMS: atom_id res chain seq x y z
N MET A 1 -14.78 -43.89 -65.17
CA MET A 1 -13.44 -43.30 -65.01
C MET A 1 -13.53 -41.92 -65.63
N SER A 2 -13.52 -40.80 -64.91
CA SER A 2 -12.57 -40.37 -63.88
C SER A 2 -13.24 -39.34 -62.95
N GLY A 3 -12.86 -39.36 -61.67
CA GLY A 3 -13.52 -38.63 -60.59
C GLY A 3 -13.21 -37.14 -60.53
N ARG A 4 -14.18 -36.39 -59.98
CA ARG A 4 -14.05 -35.00 -59.53
C ARG A 4 -13.73 -35.04 -58.03
N GLY A 5 -12.55 -34.57 -57.64
CA GLY A 5 -12.16 -34.42 -56.24
C GLY A 5 -11.94 -32.95 -55.93
N VAL A 6 -12.90 -32.34 -55.24
CA VAL A 6 -12.80 -31.02 -54.62
C VAL A 6 -11.95 -31.17 -53.37
N ALA A 7 -10.83 -30.44 -53.29
CA ALA A 7 -9.99 -30.41 -52.09
C ALA A 7 -10.25 -29.11 -51.30
N LEU A 8 -10.71 -29.32 -50.08
CA LEU A 8 -11.06 -28.39 -49.01
C LEU A 8 -9.91 -27.42 -48.67
N LEU A 9 -10.19 -26.11 -48.62
CA LEU A 9 -9.37 -25.12 -47.93
C LEU A 9 -9.64 -25.21 -46.42
N LEU A 10 -8.61 -25.62 -45.66
CA LEU A 10 -8.58 -25.61 -44.20
C LEU A 10 -8.47 -24.16 -43.69
N GLY A 11 -9.56 -23.63 -43.14
CA GLY A 11 -9.57 -22.38 -42.39
C GLY A 11 -9.07 -22.59 -40.96
N LEU A 12 -7.94 -21.96 -40.63
CA LEU A 12 -7.51 -21.76 -39.24
C LEU A 12 -8.46 -20.75 -38.57
N ALA A 13 -9.29 -21.22 -37.64
CA ALA A 13 -10.00 -20.35 -36.71
C ALA A 13 -9.14 -20.16 -35.46
N ALA A 14 -8.49 -19.00 -35.35
CA ALA A 14 -7.84 -18.56 -34.13
C ALA A 14 -8.91 -18.16 -33.10
N LEU A 15 -9.03 -18.95 -32.03
CA LEU A 15 -9.92 -18.66 -30.91
C LEU A 15 -9.26 -17.57 -30.05
N ALA A 16 -9.61 -16.31 -30.27
CA ALA A 16 -9.23 -15.21 -29.38
C ALA A 16 -10.03 -15.33 -28.08
N ALA A 17 -9.40 -15.87 -27.03
CA ALA A 17 -9.94 -15.82 -25.68
C ALA A 17 -9.85 -14.37 -25.18
N VAL A 18 -10.94 -13.61 -25.34
CA VAL A 18 -11.12 -12.32 -24.68
C VAL A 18 -11.32 -12.61 -23.19
N VAL A 19 -10.29 -12.39 -22.39
CA VAL A 19 -10.42 -12.33 -20.93
C VAL A 19 -11.26 -11.10 -20.61
N GLN A 20 -12.55 -11.30 -20.35
CA GLN A 20 -13.38 -10.25 -19.81
C GLN A 20 -13.00 -10.04 -18.34
N LEU A 21 -12.26 -8.97 -18.06
CA LEU A 21 -12.20 -8.39 -16.72
C LEU A 21 -13.61 -7.90 -16.39
N ALA A 22 -14.33 -8.66 -15.57
CA ALA A 22 -15.61 -8.22 -15.05
C ALA A 22 -15.38 -6.92 -14.26
N PRO A 23 -16.21 -5.87 -14.46
CA PRO A 23 -16.15 -4.69 -13.62
C PRO A 23 -16.51 -5.10 -12.20
N VAL A 24 -15.56 -4.94 -11.27
CA VAL A 24 -15.86 -5.02 -9.83
C VAL A 24 -16.88 -3.92 -9.57
N ALA A 25 -18.11 -4.32 -9.22
CA ALA A 25 -19.13 -3.35 -8.84
C ALA A 25 -18.56 -2.54 -7.67
N ALA A 26 -18.47 -1.21 -7.83
CA ALA A 26 -18.05 -0.34 -6.75
C ALA A 26 -19.02 -0.52 -5.58
N GLU A 27 -18.56 -1.16 -4.52
CA GLU A 27 -19.34 -1.30 -3.31
C GLU A 27 -19.59 0.10 -2.74
N GLU A 28 -20.85 0.44 -2.47
CA GLU A 28 -21.17 1.73 -1.88
C GLU A 28 -20.54 1.79 -0.48
N PRO A 29 -19.62 2.75 -0.21
CA PRO A 29 -18.91 2.81 1.06
C PRO A 29 -19.83 2.83 2.28
N ALA A 30 -21.03 3.39 2.16
CA ALA A 30 -22.05 3.39 3.21
C ALA A 30 -22.56 1.98 3.59
N LYS A 31 -22.76 1.10 2.60
CA LYS A 31 -23.17 -0.30 2.85
C LYS A 31 -22.06 -1.10 3.49
N LEU A 32 -20.82 -0.81 3.10
CA LEU A 32 -19.62 -1.42 3.66
C LEU A 32 -19.47 -1.10 5.16
N VAL A 33 -19.65 0.17 5.56
CA VAL A 33 -19.41 0.58 6.96
C VAL A 33 -20.56 0.25 7.91
N ALA A 34 -21.79 0.13 7.42
CA ALA A 34 -22.99 -0.02 8.25
C ALA A 34 -22.94 -1.21 9.24
N PRO A 35 -22.42 -2.40 8.88
CA PRO A 35 -22.29 -3.51 9.83
C PRO A 35 -21.36 -3.20 11.00
N TYR A 36 -20.23 -2.52 10.75
CA TYR A 36 -19.27 -2.14 11.79
C TYR A 36 -19.85 -1.09 12.74
N LEU A 37 -20.57 -0.10 12.20
CA LEU A 37 -21.25 0.91 13.01
C LEU A 37 -22.33 0.29 13.89
N ARG A 38 -23.08 -0.69 13.38
CA ARG A 38 -24.03 -1.45 14.20
C ARG A 38 -23.32 -2.24 15.29
N ALA A 39 -22.25 -2.98 14.95
CA ALA A 39 -21.48 -3.74 15.92
C ALA A 39 -20.89 -2.83 17.01
N ARG A 40 -20.48 -1.61 16.66
CA ARG A 40 -20.06 -0.57 17.61
C ARG A 40 -21.19 -0.17 18.55
N ASP A 41 -22.35 0.16 18.00
CA ASP A 41 -23.51 0.63 18.78
C ASP A 41 -24.01 -0.45 19.75
N ASP A 42 -23.96 -1.71 19.31
CA ASP A 42 -24.31 -2.89 20.11
C ASP A 42 -23.21 -3.28 21.12
N ARG A 43 -22.07 -2.59 21.14
CA ARG A 43 -20.85 -2.93 21.92
C ARG A 43 -20.35 -4.34 21.68
N SER A 44 -20.59 -4.82 20.47
CA SER A 44 -20.09 -6.09 19.97
C SER A 44 -18.65 -5.90 19.51
N HIS A 45 -17.73 -5.88 20.48
CA HIS A 45 -16.32 -5.57 20.25
C HIS A 45 -15.42 -6.75 20.59
N GLY A 46 -14.32 -6.87 19.85
CA GLY A 46 -13.18 -7.71 20.21
C GLY A 46 -11.90 -6.89 20.36
N HIS A 47 -10.79 -7.60 20.42
CA HIS A 47 -9.43 -7.05 20.49
C HIS A 47 -8.57 -7.61 19.36
N VAL A 48 -7.58 -6.83 18.94
CA VAL A 48 -6.52 -7.32 18.05
C VAL A 48 -5.19 -7.13 18.75
N ALA A 49 -4.44 -8.22 18.91
CA ALA A 49 -3.09 -8.21 19.46
C ALA A 49 -2.12 -8.64 18.36
N GLY A 50 -1.09 -7.83 18.15
CA GLY A 50 -0.10 -8.05 17.11
C GLY A 50 1.32 -8.14 17.65
N HIS A 51 2.17 -8.89 16.96
CA HIS A 51 3.59 -8.94 17.24
C HIS A 51 4.41 -8.85 15.95
N ALA A 52 5.22 -7.81 15.84
CA ALA A 52 6.12 -7.57 14.73
C ALA A 52 7.54 -8.05 15.07
N VAL A 53 8.03 -9.06 14.34
CA VAL A 53 9.31 -9.71 14.61
C VAL A 53 10.06 -10.01 13.31
N GLY A 54 11.35 -9.69 13.30
CA GLY A 54 12.28 -10.12 12.27
C GLY A 54 12.78 -11.55 12.50
N ASP A 55 13.19 -12.18 11.41
CA ASP A 55 13.79 -13.49 11.45
C ASP A 55 15.07 -13.46 12.32
N PRO A 56 15.28 -14.47 13.16
CA PRO A 56 16.47 -14.55 13.98
C PRO A 56 17.71 -14.72 13.08
N ARG A 57 18.80 -14.01 13.41
CA ARG A 57 20.06 -14.08 12.63
C ARG A 57 20.67 -15.48 12.56
N ARG A 58 20.24 -16.40 13.44
CA ARG A 58 20.63 -17.81 13.50
C ARG A 58 19.41 -18.63 13.92
N PRO A 59 19.27 -19.90 13.50
CA PRO A 59 18.12 -20.73 13.85
C PRO A 59 17.86 -20.90 15.35
N SER A 60 18.89 -20.77 16.19
CA SER A 60 18.79 -20.88 17.65
C SER A 60 18.66 -19.54 18.39
N ALA A 61 18.69 -18.40 17.67
CA ALA A 61 18.55 -17.09 18.29
C ALA A 61 17.06 -16.74 18.48
N ALA A 62 16.78 -15.90 19.47
CA ALA A 62 15.43 -15.37 19.66
C ALA A 62 15.04 -14.47 18.47
N PRO A 63 13.75 -14.44 18.09
CA PRO A 63 13.22 -13.46 17.13
C PRO A 63 13.56 -12.02 17.56
N VAL A 64 13.81 -11.15 16.60
CA VAL A 64 14.18 -9.75 16.88
C VAL A 64 12.94 -8.87 16.73
N PRO A 65 12.46 -8.21 17.79
CA PRO A 65 11.28 -7.35 17.66
C PRO A 65 11.52 -6.19 16.69
N TYR A 66 10.50 -5.87 15.89
CA TYR A 66 10.47 -4.67 15.08
C TYR A 66 9.70 -3.57 15.82
N GLU A 67 10.44 -2.60 16.35
CA GLU A 67 9.89 -1.33 16.84
C GLU A 67 9.57 -0.39 15.67
N GLY A 68 8.54 0.44 15.83
CA GLY A 68 8.23 1.49 14.86
C GLY A 68 7.55 1.00 13.58
N VAL A 69 6.93 -0.19 13.60
CA VAL A 69 6.06 -0.65 12.51
C VAL A 69 4.74 0.09 12.61
N SER A 70 4.42 0.88 11.59
CA SER A 70 3.11 1.52 11.48
C SER A 70 2.07 0.49 11.07
N VAL A 71 0.95 0.44 11.78
CA VAL A 71 -0.13 -0.51 11.54
C VAL A 71 -1.44 0.26 11.41
N MET A 72 -2.22 -0.10 10.39
CA MET A 72 -3.56 0.42 10.21
C MET A 72 -4.56 -0.71 10.07
N LEU A 73 -5.62 -0.66 10.86
CA LEU A 73 -6.78 -1.53 10.77
C LEU A 73 -7.91 -0.78 10.07
N LEU A 74 -8.44 -1.38 9.01
CA LEU A 74 -9.48 -0.79 8.16
C LEU A 74 -10.60 -1.82 7.96
N PRO A 75 -11.87 -1.40 7.83
CA PRO A 75 -12.93 -2.28 7.35
C PRO A 75 -12.47 -3.00 6.08
N ARG A 76 -12.74 -4.31 5.98
CA ARG A 76 -12.29 -5.09 4.83
C ARG A 76 -13.12 -4.76 3.59
N SER A 77 -12.48 -4.36 2.49
CA SER A 77 -13.12 -4.06 1.20
C SER A 77 -12.49 -4.89 0.08
N PRO A 78 -13.27 -5.70 -0.66
CA PRO A 78 -12.76 -6.45 -1.80
C PRO A 78 -12.17 -5.56 -2.90
N GLY A 79 -12.73 -4.36 -3.09
CA GLY A 79 -12.23 -3.40 -4.09
C GLY A 79 -10.86 -2.85 -3.73
N PHE A 80 -10.67 -2.49 -2.46
CA PHE A 80 -9.37 -2.02 -1.97
C PHE A 80 -8.32 -3.15 -1.96
N GLU A 81 -8.69 -4.36 -1.53
CA GLU A 81 -7.81 -5.53 -1.63
C GLU A 81 -7.38 -5.81 -3.08
N ALA A 82 -8.32 -5.74 -4.04
CA ALA A 82 -8.01 -5.96 -5.45
C ALA A 82 -7.07 -4.88 -6.02
N GLU A 83 -7.22 -3.61 -5.61
CA GLU A 83 -6.32 -2.53 -6.00
C GLU A 83 -4.89 -2.76 -5.48
N LEU A 84 -4.76 -3.14 -4.20
CA LEU A 84 -3.47 -3.51 -3.61
C LEU A 84 -2.83 -4.70 -4.35
N GLU A 85 -3.59 -5.77 -4.59
CA GLU A 85 -3.08 -6.93 -5.32
C GLU A 85 -2.70 -6.60 -6.76
N ALA A 86 -3.38 -5.67 -7.43
CA ALA A 86 -3.00 -5.19 -8.75
C ALA A 86 -1.64 -4.46 -8.71
N ILE A 87 -1.39 -3.61 -7.72
CA ILE A 87 -0.08 -2.96 -7.52
C ILE A 87 0.99 -4.04 -7.37
N LYS A 88 0.77 -5.03 -6.50
CA LYS A 88 1.71 -6.14 -6.27
C LYS A 88 1.91 -7.03 -7.50
N ALA A 89 0.90 -7.23 -8.33
CA ALA A 89 1.03 -8.03 -9.54
C ALA A 89 1.96 -7.37 -10.57
N HIS A 90 1.92 -6.03 -10.66
CA HIS A 90 2.56 -5.27 -11.73
C HIS A 90 3.82 -4.51 -11.33
N PHE A 91 4.16 -4.44 -10.04
CA PHE A 91 5.30 -3.62 -9.60
C PHE A 91 6.66 -4.05 -10.17
N ARG A 92 6.80 -5.31 -10.59
CA ARG A 92 8.05 -5.83 -11.20
C ARG A 92 8.08 -5.78 -12.72
N ASP A 93 7.00 -5.32 -13.36
CA ASP A 93 6.90 -5.29 -14.82
C ASP A 93 7.86 -4.26 -15.44
N SER A 94 8.20 -3.20 -14.69
CA SER A 94 9.15 -2.19 -15.12
C SER A 94 9.85 -1.52 -13.93
N LEU A 95 11.00 -0.89 -14.19
CA LEU A 95 11.68 -0.10 -13.17
C LEU A 95 10.80 1.05 -12.66
N ARG A 96 9.97 1.65 -13.53
CA ARG A 96 9.04 2.71 -13.13
C ARG A 96 8.02 2.18 -12.11
N HIS A 97 7.34 1.09 -12.42
CA HIS A 97 6.37 0.50 -11.48
C HIS A 97 7.03 0.08 -10.16
N TYR A 98 8.28 -0.39 -10.21
CA TYR A 98 9.01 -0.75 -9.01
C TYR A 98 9.28 0.47 -8.10
N MET A 99 9.62 1.62 -8.71
CA MET A 99 9.87 2.87 -7.98
C MET A 99 8.57 3.54 -7.49
N ASP A 100 7.48 3.39 -8.24
CA ASP A 100 6.19 4.01 -7.93
C ASP A 100 5.35 3.17 -6.93
N ALA A 101 5.63 1.87 -6.77
CA ALA A 101 4.83 0.97 -5.93
C ALA A 101 4.56 1.48 -4.50
N THR A 102 5.55 2.08 -3.85
CA THR A 102 5.42 2.63 -2.50
C THR A 102 4.45 3.82 -2.45
N SER A 103 4.49 4.69 -3.46
CA SER A 103 3.53 5.80 -3.60
C SER A 103 2.15 5.28 -3.97
N ASP A 104 2.07 4.29 -4.85
CA ASP A 104 0.79 3.71 -5.30
C ASP A 104 0.04 3.08 -4.12
N VAL A 105 0.72 2.29 -3.27
CA VAL A 105 0.11 1.74 -2.04
C VAL A 105 -0.35 2.86 -1.10
N SER A 106 0.45 3.92 -0.97
CA SER A 106 0.10 5.06 -0.11
C SER A 106 -1.11 5.84 -0.63
N GLU A 107 -1.22 6.00 -1.94
CA GLU A 107 -2.35 6.67 -2.61
C GLU A 107 -3.62 5.82 -2.56
N ALA A 108 -3.54 4.53 -2.85
CA ALA A 108 -4.66 3.60 -2.72
C ALA A 108 -5.22 3.63 -1.29
N ARG A 109 -4.34 3.54 -0.28
CA ARG A 109 -4.71 3.66 1.13
C ARG A 109 -5.41 5.00 1.42
N ALA A 110 -4.82 6.13 1.02
CA ALA A 110 -5.38 7.45 1.27
C ALA A 110 -6.74 7.66 0.55
N THR A 111 -6.93 7.06 -0.61
CA THR A 111 -8.21 7.07 -1.33
C THR A 111 -9.26 6.26 -0.58
N TYR A 112 -8.90 5.08 -0.08
CA TYR A 112 -9.81 4.27 0.71
C TYR A 112 -10.19 4.92 2.05
N GLU A 113 -9.22 5.50 2.77
CA GLU A 113 -9.49 6.28 4.00
C GLU A 113 -10.48 7.43 3.74
N ARG A 114 -10.31 8.17 2.64
CA ARG A 114 -11.26 9.23 2.24
C ARG A 114 -12.66 8.68 1.94
N ALA A 115 -12.75 7.52 1.31
CA ALA A 115 -14.04 6.87 1.05
C ALA A 115 -14.74 6.46 2.36
N LEU A 116 -14.00 5.89 3.31
CA LEU A 116 -14.52 5.55 4.65
C LEU A 116 -14.97 6.80 5.42
N LEU A 117 -14.18 7.87 5.39
CA LEU A 117 -14.55 9.15 6.01
C LEU A 117 -15.82 9.72 5.40
N GLY A 118 -15.94 9.72 4.06
CA GLY A 118 -17.14 10.16 3.35
C GLY A 118 -18.38 9.33 3.66
N ALA A 119 -18.20 8.07 4.06
CA ALA A 119 -19.26 7.16 4.49
C ALA A 119 -19.65 7.31 5.98
N GLY A 120 -18.96 8.18 6.74
CA GLY A 120 -19.12 8.31 8.18
C GLY A 120 -18.37 7.27 9.01
N GLY A 121 -17.53 6.43 8.39
CA GLY A 121 -16.73 5.40 9.04
C GLY A 121 -15.38 5.86 9.58
N GLY A 122 -15.20 7.16 9.86
CA GLY A 122 -13.89 7.72 10.25
C GLY A 122 -13.28 7.11 11.51
N GLU A 123 -14.11 6.78 12.50
CA GLU A 123 -13.69 6.10 13.73
C GLU A 123 -13.27 4.63 13.53
N LEU A 124 -13.63 4.04 12.38
CA LEU A 124 -13.23 2.69 12.00
C LEU A 124 -11.81 2.67 11.43
N ILE A 125 -11.20 3.83 11.15
CA ILE A 125 -9.81 3.91 10.74
C ILE A 125 -8.95 3.92 12.01
N ARG A 126 -8.29 2.80 12.32
CA ARG A 126 -7.51 2.66 13.55
C ARG A 126 -6.04 2.53 13.21
N GLY A 127 -5.20 3.43 13.75
CA GLY A 127 -3.76 3.41 13.56
C GLY A 127 -3.04 3.13 14.88
N GLU A 128 -2.00 2.30 14.84
CA GLU A 128 -1.09 2.01 15.95
C GLU A 128 0.35 1.92 15.44
N VAL A 129 1.31 1.95 16.37
CA VAL A 129 2.74 1.73 16.07
C VAL A 129 3.28 0.69 17.04
N SER A 130 4.08 -0.27 16.54
CA SER A 130 4.67 -1.29 17.40
C SER A 130 5.65 -0.72 18.43
N ASP A 131 5.57 -1.20 19.67
CA ASP A 131 6.46 -0.79 20.76
C ASP A 131 7.88 -1.38 20.62
N ALA A 132 8.78 -1.07 21.57
CA ALA A 132 10.15 -1.59 21.61
C ALA A 132 10.23 -3.14 21.72
N ARG A 133 9.12 -3.81 22.06
CA ARG A 133 8.99 -5.27 22.08
C ARG A 133 8.25 -5.79 20.85
N GLY A 134 8.00 -4.94 19.85
CA GLY A 134 7.28 -5.28 18.62
C GLY A 134 5.78 -5.47 18.83
N LEU A 135 5.23 -5.12 19.99
CA LEU A 135 3.82 -5.37 20.30
C LEU A 135 2.92 -4.28 19.73
N ILE A 136 1.78 -4.70 19.18
CA ILE A 136 0.71 -3.86 18.64
C ILE A 136 -0.58 -4.25 19.35
N ARG A 137 -1.42 -3.28 19.70
CA ARG A 137 -2.69 -3.57 20.40
C ARG A 137 -3.79 -2.64 19.96
N PHE A 138 -4.91 -3.22 19.55
CA PHE A 138 -6.14 -2.51 19.32
C PHE A 138 -7.22 -3.03 20.28
N ALA A 139 -7.75 -2.14 21.09
CA ALA A 139 -8.90 -2.41 21.95
C ALA A 139 -10.20 -1.88 21.33
N ASP A 140 -11.31 -2.49 21.74
CA ASP A 140 -12.66 -2.07 21.35
C ASP A 140 -12.83 -1.96 19.83
N ILE A 141 -12.48 -3.04 19.13
CA ILE A 141 -12.65 -3.14 17.68
C ILE A 141 -14.02 -3.75 17.40
N PRO A 142 -14.91 -3.07 16.66
CA PRO A 142 -16.20 -3.64 16.27
C PRO A 142 -16.03 -4.99 15.56
N ALA A 143 -16.86 -5.96 15.94
CA ALA A 143 -16.85 -7.27 15.31
C ALA A 143 -17.13 -7.17 13.81
N GLY A 144 -16.43 -7.98 13.02
CA GLY A 144 -16.51 -7.95 11.56
C GLY A 144 -15.20 -8.34 10.88
N GLU A 145 -15.17 -8.14 9.57
CA GLU A 145 -14.01 -8.46 8.72
C GLU A 145 -13.10 -7.23 8.61
N TRP A 146 -11.83 -7.38 8.96
CA TRP A 146 -10.88 -6.29 8.95
C TRP A 146 -9.72 -6.60 8.03
N LEU A 147 -9.11 -5.54 7.51
CA LEU A 147 -7.86 -5.60 6.79
C LEU A 147 -6.81 -4.86 7.63
N LEU A 148 -5.76 -5.57 8.00
CA LEU A 148 -4.58 -4.99 8.61
C LEU A 148 -3.55 -4.70 7.51
N LEU A 149 -3.23 -3.43 7.32
CA LEU A 149 -2.13 -2.96 6.50
C LEU A 149 -1.04 -2.41 7.42
N ALA A 150 0.12 -3.04 7.43
CA ALA A 150 1.27 -2.58 8.20
C ALA A 150 2.45 -2.27 7.30
N TRP A 151 3.28 -1.32 7.69
CA TRP A 151 4.49 -1.00 6.96
C TRP A 151 5.61 -0.50 7.87
N ARG A 152 6.84 -0.75 7.42
CA ARG A 152 8.06 -0.30 8.07
C ARG A 152 9.01 0.32 7.04
N SER A 153 9.51 1.51 7.34
CA SER A 153 10.55 2.18 6.55
C SER A 153 11.91 1.88 7.16
N GLN A 154 12.88 1.52 6.32
CA GLN A 154 14.29 1.46 6.66
C GLN A 154 15.05 2.45 5.80
N ASP A 155 15.57 3.49 6.42
CA ASP A 155 16.24 4.57 5.71
C ASP A 155 17.69 4.19 5.40
N HIS A 156 18.09 4.35 4.14
CA HIS A 156 19.45 4.16 3.66
C HIS A 156 20.00 5.51 3.18
N PRO A 157 20.75 6.23 4.03
CA PRO A 157 21.26 7.54 3.69
C PRO A 157 22.25 7.46 2.52
N GLY A 158 22.07 8.37 1.57
CA GLY A 158 22.93 8.50 0.40
C GLY A 158 23.77 9.79 0.45
N LYS A 159 24.69 9.93 -0.50
CA LYS A 159 25.34 11.22 -0.76
C LYS A 159 24.34 12.11 -1.48
N ALA A 160 24.07 13.30 -0.93
CA ALA A 160 23.23 14.28 -1.58
C ALA A 160 23.74 14.58 -3.01
N ALA A 161 22.86 14.42 -4.00
CA ALA A 161 23.21 14.73 -5.38
C ALA A 161 23.56 16.22 -5.52
N LYS A 162 24.60 16.54 -6.30
CA LYS A 162 24.93 17.93 -6.61
C LYS A 162 23.87 18.50 -7.55
N VAL A 163 23.27 19.62 -7.17
CA VAL A 163 22.36 20.35 -8.07
C VAL A 163 23.13 20.93 -9.25
N ARG A 164 22.60 20.71 -10.44
CA ARG A 164 23.12 21.33 -11.66
C ARG A 164 22.81 22.82 -11.64
N LYS A 165 23.75 23.64 -12.11
CA LYS A 165 23.63 25.10 -12.05
C LYS A 165 22.43 25.60 -12.85
N GLU A 166 22.09 24.90 -13.92
CA GLU A 166 20.93 25.14 -14.76
C GLU A 166 19.63 25.01 -13.96
N ASP A 167 19.47 23.91 -13.23
CA ASP A 167 18.27 23.63 -12.42
C ASP A 167 18.13 24.61 -11.24
N ALA A 168 19.24 24.90 -10.55
CA ALA A 168 19.26 25.91 -9.49
C ALA A 168 18.88 27.32 -9.97
N THR A 169 19.09 27.63 -11.26
CA THR A 169 18.75 28.94 -11.83
C THR A 169 17.33 28.96 -12.39
N ALA A 170 16.80 27.81 -12.83
CA ALA A 170 15.49 27.68 -13.45
C ALA A 170 14.36 27.52 -12.43
N PHE A 171 14.63 26.87 -11.30
CA PHE A 171 13.60 26.54 -10.31
C PHE A 171 13.89 27.19 -8.96
N ARG A 172 12.82 27.61 -8.28
CA ARG A 172 12.90 28.16 -6.91
C ARG A 172 13.16 27.06 -5.88
N GLU A 173 12.66 25.87 -6.14
CA GLU A 173 12.80 24.70 -5.29
C GLU A 173 13.33 23.56 -6.16
N VAL A 174 14.47 22.99 -5.76
CA VAL A 174 15.09 21.87 -6.46
C VAL A 174 15.08 20.66 -5.54
N PRO A 175 14.34 19.58 -5.87
CA PRO A 175 14.44 18.33 -5.14
C PRO A 175 15.80 17.68 -5.41
N VAL A 176 16.49 17.28 -4.35
CA VAL A 176 17.72 16.50 -4.41
C VAL A 176 17.56 15.18 -3.69
N SER A 177 18.01 14.10 -4.34
CA SER A 177 18.14 12.79 -3.71
C SER A 177 19.13 12.84 -2.56
N VAL A 178 18.71 12.41 -1.38
CA VAL A 178 19.53 12.30 -0.16
C VAL A 178 19.67 10.86 0.33
N GLY A 179 19.09 9.90 -0.39
CA GLY A 179 19.09 8.49 -0.02
C GLY A 179 17.88 7.78 -0.59
N HIS A 180 17.63 6.59 -0.07
CA HIS A 180 16.40 5.87 -0.33
C HIS A 180 15.95 5.15 0.94
N SER A 181 14.66 4.95 1.06
CA SER A 181 14.05 4.10 2.06
C SER A 181 13.61 2.79 1.42
N VAL A 182 13.85 1.67 2.09
CA VAL A 182 13.19 0.40 1.76
C VAL A 182 11.93 0.31 2.62
N VAL A 183 10.78 0.11 1.98
CA VAL A 183 9.49 -0.01 2.69
C VAL A 183 8.97 -1.43 2.55
N THR A 184 8.83 -2.11 3.68
CA THR A 184 8.26 -3.45 3.77
C THR A 184 6.81 -3.35 4.23
N TYR A 185 5.92 -4.00 3.51
CA TYR A 185 4.48 -4.03 3.77
C TYR A 185 4.00 -5.43 4.15
N TRP A 186 3.05 -5.48 5.08
CA TRP A 186 2.25 -6.65 5.41
C TRP A 186 0.78 -6.35 5.16
N LEU A 187 0.07 -7.33 4.63
CA LEU A 187 -1.36 -7.26 4.35
C LEU A 187 -2.02 -8.50 4.91
N VAL A 188 -2.84 -8.34 5.95
CA VAL A 188 -3.43 -9.47 6.69
C VAL A 188 -4.93 -9.27 6.84
N PRO A 189 -5.78 -10.11 6.22
CA PRO A 189 -7.20 -10.14 6.52
C PRO A 189 -7.44 -10.79 7.89
N LEU A 190 -8.34 -10.22 8.68
CA LEU A 190 -8.64 -10.62 10.05
C LEU A 190 -10.16 -10.67 10.24
N ALA A 191 -10.65 -11.59 11.07
CA ALA A 191 -12.04 -11.61 11.51
C ALA A 191 -12.07 -11.34 13.02
N VAL A 192 -12.62 -10.20 13.41
CA VAL A 192 -12.74 -9.81 14.83
C VAL A 192 -14.05 -10.33 15.37
N GLN A 193 -13.98 -11.18 16.38
CA GLN A 193 -15.14 -11.73 17.06
C GLN A 193 -15.42 -11.00 18.39
N PRO A 194 -16.69 -10.91 18.82
CA PRO A 194 -17.05 -10.24 20.06
C PRO A 194 -16.44 -10.94 21.29
N GLY A 195 -15.79 -10.19 22.17
CA GLY A 195 -15.19 -10.70 23.41
C GLY A 195 -13.89 -11.49 23.22
N GLU A 196 -13.42 -11.68 21.98
CA GLU A 196 -12.22 -12.44 21.68
C GLU A 196 -11.03 -11.53 21.34
N THR A 197 -9.82 -12.07 21.49
CA THR A 197 -8.59 -11.45 21.00
C THR A 197 -8.14 -12.17 19.74
N THR A 198 -8.08 -11.44 18.63
CA THR A 198 -7.50 -11.90 17.37
C THR A 198 -6.01 -11.64 17.40
N GLU A 199 -5.20 -12.69 17.31
CA GLU A 199 -3.73 -12.59 17.29
C GLU A 199 -3.23 -12.46 15.84
N VAL A 200 -2.23 -11.60 15.62
CA VAL A 200 -1.58 -11.41 14.32
C VAL A 200 -0.06 -11.34 14.48
N GLU A 201 0.66 -12.02 13.60
CA GLU A 201 2.12 -11.96 13.55
C GLU A 201 2.56 -11.26 12.27
N LEU A 202 3.47 -10.30 12.39
CA LEU A 202 4.10 -9.62 11.26
C LEU A 202 5.58 -10.01 11.24
N ASN A 203 5.99 -10.80 10.26
CA ASN A 203 7.35 -11.30 10.18
C ASN A 203 7.88 -11.35 8.74
N ASP A 204 9.17 -11.64 8.60
CA ASP A 204 9.82 -11.61 7.28
C ASP A 204 9.27 -12.66 6.30
N ARG A 205 8.54 -13.68 6.81
CA ARG A 205 7.98 -14.78 6.01
C ARG A 205 6.61 -14.47 5.44
N ASN A 206 5.87 -13.53 6.04
CA ASN A 206 4.55 -13.12 5.57
C ASN A 206 4.53 -11.68 5.03
N VAL A 207 5.70 -11.16 4.64
CA VAL A 207 5.80 -9.91 3.88
C VAL A 207 4.97 -10.01 2.61
N TRP A 208 4.13 -9.01 2.41
CA TRP A 208 3.26 -8.91 1.24
C TRP A 208 3.96 -8.24 0.05
N LEU A 209 4.62 -7.10 0.31
CA LEU A 209 5.34 -6.32 -0.71
C LEU A 209 6.56 -5.65 -0.08
N THR A 210 7.64 -5.50 -0.84
CA THR A 210 8.77 -4.63 -0.48
C THR A 210 9.08 -3.72 -1.65
N GLY A 211 9.00 -2.42 -1.40
CA GLY A 211 9.26 -1.36 -2.37
C GLY A 211 10.42 -0.48 -1.93
N VAL A 212 10.86 0.37 -2.84
CA VAL A 212 11.85 1.42 -2.56
C VAL A 212 11.15 2.77 -2.69
N ARG A 213 11.53 3.72 -1.84
CA ARG A 213 11.14 5.13 -1.95
C ARG A 213 12.41 5.95 -2.02
N GLU A 214 12.52 6.82 -3.02
CA GLU A 214 13.62 7.78 -3.04
C GLU A 214 13.35 8.88 -2.00
N ASP A 215 14.36 9.18 -1.18
CA ASP A 215 14.25 10.23 -0.19
C ASP A 215 14.78 11.53 -0.82
N LEU A 216 13.87 12.47 -1.02
CA LEU A 216 14.15 13.77 -1.62
C LEU A 216 14.16 14.85 -0.55
N ARG A 217 15.15 15.75 -0.61
CA ARG A 217 15.18 17.00 0.15
C ARG A 217 15.01 18.16 -0.82
N VAL A 218 14.12 19.08 -0.50
CA VAL A 218 14.02 20.34 -1.26
C VAL A 218 15.10 21.30 -0.80
N ILE A 219 15.85 21.85 -1.75
CA ILE A 219 16.75 22.97 -1.50
C ILE A 219 16.29 24.20 -2.29
N GLU A 220 16.60 25.38 -1.76
CA GLU A 220 16.28 26.64 -2.43
C GLU A 220 17.23 26.83 -3.63
N GLY A 221 16.65 27.00 -4.81
CA GLY A 221 17.38 27.43 -5.99
C GLY A 221 17.75 28.92 -5.89
N THR A 222 18.71 29.34 -6.69
CA THR A 222 19.08 30.75 -6.85
C THR A 222 18.60 31.25 -8.20
N PRO A 223 17.27 31.43 -8.41
CA PRO A 223 16.76 31.87 -9.70
C PRO A 223 17.26 33.28 -10.00
N LYS A 224 17.66 33.52 -11.25
CA LYS A 224 18.05 34.86 -11.70
C LYS A 224 16.83 35.78 -11.56
N THR A 225 16.88 36.69 -10.61
CA THR A 225 15.89 37.76 -10.48
C THR A 225 15.96 38.59 -11.75
N SER A 226 14.94 38.49 -12.61
CA SER A 226 14.82 39.35 -13.78
C SER A 226 14.75 40.79 -13.30
N GLY A 227 15.87 41.50 -13.41
CA GLY A 227 15.96 42.91 -13.06
C GLY A 227 14.94 43.70 -13.85
N SER A 228 14.02 44.35 -13.14
CA SER A 228 13.08 45.30 -13.72
C SER A 228 13.85 46.35 -14.52
N LYS A 229 13.80 46.24 -15.84
CA LYS A 229 14.32 47.26 -16.75
C LYS A 229 13.44 48.49 -16.60
N LYS A 230 13.89 49.45 -15.78
CA LYS A 230 13.27 50.79 -15.64
C LYS A 230 13.15 51.39 -17.04
N ARG A 231 11.93 51.43 -17.59
CA ARG A 231 11.62 52.25 -18.76
C ARG A 231 11.67 53.70 -18.31
N ARG A 232 12.62 54.46 -18.86
CA ARG A 232 12.61 55.92 -18.89
C ARG A 232 11.70 56.37 -20.03
#